data_AF-A0A8S3QE73-F1
#
_entry.id   AF-A0A8S3QE73-F1
#
_cell.length_a   1.000
_cell.length_b   1.000
_cell.length_c   1.000
_cell.angle_alpha   90.00
_cell.angle_beta   90.00
_cell.angle_gamma   90.00
#
_symmetry.space_group_name_H-M   'P 1'
#
loop_
_entity.id
_entity.type
_entity.pdbx_description
1 polymer ?
#
loop_
_entity_poly.entity_id
_entity_poly.type
_entity_poly.pdbx_seq_one_letter_code
_entity_poly.pdbx_strand_id
1 'polypeptide(L)'
;MESPDRGIQLSINKELIKKGFADEAEETYLSRQNHEQREMEAISNSVVSPSRKLLQDERPTFQDRQSDWFSVSLGNNRPASSKGRRTVKLNGPHNPYEMMFNSLTNVGRLRSVKTDPDSVNSVAIDNEPQDRYDRLMVSGFVGLNPAGSTMMARDTTIMPAISGLPSIISLLFCPVAELRRDRENKRYIGSICGLGVDRDQRHSLFPEHDMEITFDVEIDNKDITETQEKTFLVKIKKTNNDYVQFQINGVRSAINLAIGNEEKVSAWGPDAIYKIQEAARKKLLEVVYKKRERVDPVNYSNPYSWNQVDPDDLIETSLEGTPADAPHLLNLHKAQMLEEEVYVDKASPEYLKEHAQWLKRLQKSDFTKREPITCEICEMTWHTPQLLAIHIETRRHQEKVAALYQKKITEQYSQVL
;
A
#
# COMPACT_ATOMS: atom_id res chain seq x y z
N MET A 1 32.91 -12.58 36.43
CA MET A 1 31.82 -12.02 37.24
C MET A 1 30.90 -11.30 36.29
N GLU A 2 29.96 -12.03 35.69
CA GLU A 2 28.84 -11.44 34.96
C GLU A 2 27.57 -11.94 35.66
N SER A 3 26.71 -10.99 35.97
CA SER A 3 25.57 -11.05 36.88
C SER A 3 24.44 -11.93 36.33
N PRO A 4 23.54 -12.45 37.19
CA PRO A 4 22.56 -13.45 36.83
C PRO A 4 21.39 -12.87 36.03
N ASP A 5 20.84 -13.71 35.17
CA ASP A 5 19.50 -13.68 34.54
C ASP A 5 18.56 -12.60 35.11
N ARG A 6 18.52 -11.44 34.44
CA ARG A 6 17.34 -10.60 34.48
C ARG A 6 16.33 -11.29 33.58
N GLY A 7 15.34 -11.96 34.17
CA GLY A 7 14.22 -12.55 33.43
C GLY A 7 13.62 -11.52 32.48
N ILE A 8 13.99 -11.60 31.21
CA ILE A 8 13.46 -10.74 30.17
C ILE A 8 12.01 -11.18 30.01
N GLN A 9 11.07 -10.37 30.48
CA GLN A 9 9.65 -10.52 30.13
C GLN A 9 9.53 -10.26 28.62
N LEU A 10 9.75 -11.30 27.83
CA LEU A 10 9.46 -11.30 26.41
C LEU A 10 7.94 -11.40 26.27
N SER A 11 7.33 -10.31 25.81
CA SER A 11 5.92 -10.33 25.43
C SER A 11 5.75 -11.37 24.32
N ILE A 12 4.88 -12.35 24.54
CA ILE A 12 4.58 -13.42 23.57
C ILE A 12 4.23 -12.82 22.20
N ASN A 13 3.51 -11.70 22.19
CA ASN A 13 3.13 -10.98 20.97
C ASN A 13 4.36 -10.53 20.17
N LYS A 14 5.38 -9.97 20.84
CA LYS A 14 6.62 -9.54 20.18
C LYS A 14 7.41 -10.73 19.63
N GLU A 15 7.40 -11.85 20.33
CA GLU A 15 8.06 -13.09 19.89
C GLU A 15 7.36 -13.69 18.66
N LEU A 16 6.02 -13.65 18.62
CA LEU A 16 5.21 -14.10 17.49
C LEU A 16 5.40 -13.23 16.26
N ILE A 17 5.45 -11.90 16.43
CA ILE A 17 5.78 -10.96 15.35
C ILE A 17 7.19 -11.24 14.81
N LYS A 18 8.18 -11.37 15.70
CA LYS A 18 9.58 -11.65 15.32
C LYS A 18 9.73 -12.97 14.55
N LYS A 19 8.94 -13.99 14.92
CA LYS A 19 8.93 -15.30 14.25
C LYS A 19 8.04 -15.33 12.99
N GLY A 20 7.36 -14.22 12.67
CA GLY A 20 6.49 -14.09 11.50
C GLY A 20 5.13 -14.78 11.63
N PHE A 21 4.75 -15.23 12.82
CA PHE A 21 3.46 -15.88 13.10
C PHE A 21 2.33 -14.89 13.42
N ALA A 22 2.65 -13.61 13.60
CA ALA A 22 1.69 -12.54 13.82
C ALA A 22 2.18 -11.26 13.13
N ASP A 23 1.26 -10.35 12.81
CA ASP A 23 1.56 -9.04 12.26
C ASP A 23 1.20 -7.95 13.28
N GLU A 24 1.86 -6.79 13.18
CA GLU A 24 1.59 -5.66 14.06
C GLU A 24 0.27 -4.99 13.65
N ALA A 25 -0.67 -4.92 14.59
CA ALA A 25 -1.97 -4.30 14.37
C ALA A 25 -2.08 -3.05 15.24
N GLU A 26 -2.26 -1.89 14.60
CA GLU A 26 -2.57 -0.66 15.31
C GLU A 26 -4.03 -0.65 15.75
N GLU A 27 -4.27 -0.31 17.01
CA GLU A 27 -5.62 -0.09 17.50
C GLU A 27 -6.25 1.11 16.75
N THR A 28 -7.48 0.91 16.25
CA THR A 28 -8.19 1.98 15.55
C THR A 28 -8.43 3.17 16.46
N TYR A 29 -8.40 4.38 15.91
CA TYR A 29 -8.62 5.62 16.68
C TYR A 29 -9.90 5.57 17.52
N LEU A 30 -10.99 5.01 16.96
CA LEU A 30 -12.26 4.85 17.66
C LEU A 30 -12.18 3.85 18.81
N SER A 31 -11.45 2.74 18.64
CA SER A 31 -11.23 1.77 19.72
C SER A 31 -10.39 2.41 20.82
N ARG A 32 -9.32 3.13 20.46
CA ARG A 32 -8.48 3.87 21.40
C ARG A 32 -9.29 4.91 22.17
N GLN A 33 -10.10 5.72 21.48
CA GLN A 33 -10.95 6.72 22.11
C GLN A 33 -12.00 6.09 23.03
N ASN A 34 -12.61 4.98 22.63
CA ASN A 34 -13.57 4.24 23.45
C ASN A 34 -12.89 3.59 24.67
N HIS A 35 -11.67 3.07 24.51
CA HIS A 35 -10.85 2.55 25.59
C HIS A 35 -10.48 3.68 26.57
N GLU A 36 -9.95 4.80 26.08
CA GLU A 36 -9.65 6.00 26.87
C GLU A 36 -10.90 6.52 27.60
N GLN A 37 -12.07 6.51 26.96
CA GLN A 37 -13.33 6.89 27.58
C GLN A 37 -13.74 5.93 28.69
N ARG A 38 -13.63 4.61 28.48
CA ARG A 38 -13.88 3.60 29.51
C ARG A 38 -12.89 3.69 30.66
N GLU A 39 -11.62 4.01 30.40
CA GLU A 39 -10.62 4.25 31.43
C GLU A 39 -10.94 5.52 32.23
N MET A 40 -11.31 6.62 31.56
CA MET A 40 -11.74 7.85 32.22
C MET A 40 -13.01 7.63 33.07
N GLU A 41 -13.96 6.83 32.59
CA GLU A 41 -15.16 6.46 33.34
C GLU A 41 -14.86 5.51 34.52
N ALA A 42 -13.92 4.57 34.35
CA ALA A 42 -13.48 3.69 35.44
C ALA A 42 -12.76 4.47 36.55
N ILE A 43 -11.93 5.45 36.17
CA ILE A 43 -11.27 6.37 37.11
C ILE A 43 -12.32 7.27 37.78
N SER A 44 -13.28 7.80 37.02
CA SER A 44 -14.35 8.65 37.52
C SER A 44 -15.31 7.91 38.46
N ASN A 45 -15.59 6.63 38.23
CA ASN A 45 -16.47 5.83 39.10
C ASN A 45 -15.82 5.49 40.45
N SER A 46 -14.50 5.69 40.62
CA SER A 46 -13.84 5.60 41.93
C SER A 46 -14.10 6.81 42.82
N VAL A 47 -14.60 7.93 42.26
CA VAL A 47 -14.92 9.16 42.99
C VAL A 47 -16.42 9.40 42.89
N VAL A 48 -17.16 8.93 43.88
CA VAL A 48 -18.61 9.12 44.01
C VAL A 48 -18.95 10.61 43.87
N SER A 49 -19.54 10.99 42.74
CA SER A 49 -20.24 12.28 42.58
C SER A 49 -21.32 12.17 41.49
N PRO A 50 -22.61 12.16 41.88
CA PRO A 50 -23.73 11.95 40.97
C PRO A 50 -24.18 13.30 40.40
N SER A 51 -23.40 13.88 39.48
CA SER A 51 -23.87 14.99 38.62
C SER A 51 -22.77 15.42 37.67
N ARG A 52 -22.71 14.83 36.47
CA ARG A 52 -22.25 15.57 35.30
C ARG A 52 -23.00 15.12 34.05
N LYS A 53 -23.63 16.12 33.45
CA LYS A 53 -24.38 16.07 32.20
C LYS A 53 -23.47 15.57 31.08
N LEU A 54 -24.01 14.61 30.31
CA LEU A 54 -23.56 14.25 28.97
C LEU A 54 -23.40 15.52 28.14
N LEU A 55 -22.15 15.92 27.90
CA LEU A 55 -21.81 17.03 27.03
C LEU A 55 -21.26 16.46 25.72
N GLN A 56 -22.08 16.66 24.69
CA GLN A 56 -21.71 16.93 23.30
C GLN A 56 -20.87 15.88 22.55
N ASP A 57 -21.57 14.90 21.99
CA ASP A 57 -21.29 14.42 20.64
C ASP A 57 -21.56 15.56 19.64
N GLU A 58 -20.52 16.21 19.15
CA GLU A 58 -20.57 17.03 17.93
C GLU A 58 -19.85 16.31 16.78
N ARG A 59 -20.60 15.53 16.00
CA ARG A 59 -20.54 15.57 14.52
C ARG A 59 -21.91 15.26 13.92
N PRO A 60 -22.57 16.21 13.23
CA PRO A 60 -23.60 15.91 12.24
C PRO A 60 -22.90 15.48 10.94
N THR A 61 -23.27 14.40 10.25
CA THR A 61 -24.45 14.37 9.37
C THR A 61 -24.76 12.93 8.95
N PHE A 62 -25.93 12.43 9.33
CA PHE A 62 -26.82 11.64 8.48
C PHE A 62 -28.22 11.94 9.02
N GLN A 63 -28.90 12.89 8.37
CA GLN A 63 -30.23 13.37 8.76
C GLN A 63 -31.19 12.18 9.00
N ASP A 64 -31.98 12.29 10.07
CA ASP A 64 -33.21 11.51 10.36
C ASP A 64 -33.16 10.29 11.29
N ARG A 65 -32.27 10.21 12.29
CA ARG A 65 -32.42 9.18 13.37
C ARG A 65 -32.38 9.68 14.82
N GLN A 66 -32.79 10.91 15.06
CA GLN A 66 -33.13 11.39 16.42
C GLN A 66 -34.55 11.98 16.46
N SER A 67 -35.56 11.12 16.52
CA SER A 67 -36.89 11.58 16.95
C SER A 67 -37.76 10.53 17.65
N ASP A 68 -37.33 9.28 17.79
CA ASP A 68 -38.22 8.23 18.32
C ASP A 68 -37.92 7.72 19.74
N TRP A 69 -36.83 8.13 20.40
CA TRP A 69 -36.61 7.73 21.81
C TRP A 69 -37.24 8.67 22.84
N PHE A 70 -37.63 9.89 22.45
CA PHE A 70 -38.27 10.88 23.34
C PHE A 70 -39.81 10.89 23.27
N SER A 71 -40.41 10.16 22.33
CA SER A 71 -41.87 10.11 22.14
C SER A 71 -42.55 9.05 23.01
N VAL A 72 -41.79 8.20 23.70
CA VAL A 72 -42.32 7.13 24.58
C VAL A 72 -42.64 7.63 26.01
N SER A 73 -42.22 8.83 26.40
CA SER A 73 -42.30 9.28 27.81
C SER A 73 -43.19 10.50 28.08
N LEU A 74 -43.92 11.01 27.10
CA LEU A 74 -44.88 12.11 27.32
C LEU A 74 -46.29 11.63 26.96
N GLY A 75 -47.01 11.21 28.00
CA GLY A 75 -48.42 10.90 27.96
C GLY A 75 -49.21 12.10 27.45
N ASN A 76 -49.61 12.06 26.18
CA ASN A 76 -50.63 12.93 25.63
C ASN A 76 -51.84 12.09 25.26
N ASN A 77 -52.81 12.08 26.17
CA ASN A 77 -54.19 11.69 25.90
C ASN A 77 -54.71 12.52 24.71
N ARG A 78 -54.85 11.89 23.54
CA ARG A 78 -55.75 12.33 22.48
C ARG A 78 -56.69 11.20 22.10
N PRO A 79 -57.98 11.50 21.89
CA PRO A 79 -59.01 10.48 21.81
C PRO A 79 -58.84 9.60 20.58
N ALA A 80 -59.17 8.32 20.75
CA ALA A 80 -59.11 7.29 19.74
C ALA A 80 -60.04 7.60 18.56
N SER A 81 -59.47 8.03 17.43
CA SER A 81 -60.17 7.98 16.13
C SER A 81 -59.19 7.70 14.99
N SER A 82 -58.82 6.43 14.86
CA SER A 82 -58.68 5.70 13.58
C SER A 82 -57.90 4.42 13.86
N LYS A 83 -58.56 3.28 13.65
CA LYS A 83 -57.87 1.99 13.49
C LYS A 83 -57.17 2.00 12.12
N GLY A 84 -56.21 2.89 11.93
CA GLY A 84 -55.26 2.83 10.83
C GLY A 84 -54.16 1.85 11.22
N ARG A 85 -53.95 0.80 10.43
CA ARG A 85 -52.79 -0.09 10.58
C ARG A 85 -51.52 0.79 10.55
N ARG A 86 -50.90 1.04 11.70
CA ARG A 86 -49.56 1.61 11.77
C ARG A 86 -48.59 0.53 11.31
N THR A 87 -48.15 0.62 10.06
CA THR A 87 -46.97 -0.12 9.60
C THR A 87 -45.75 0.49 10.26
N VAL A 88 -45.20 -0.21 11.25
CA VAL A 88 -43.90 0.13 11.84
C VAL A 88 -42.82 -0.46 10.93
N LYS A 89 -41.94 0.38 10.39
CA LYS A 89 -40.74 -0.10 9.68
C LYS A 89 -39.74 -0.55 10.74
N LEU A 90 -39.64 -1.87 10.94
CA LEU A 90 -38.60 -2.44 11.76
C LEU A 90 -37.28 -2.31 10.99
N ASN A 91 -36.31 -1.60 11.57
CA ASN A 91 -34.94 -1.63 11.08
C ASN A 91 -34.30 -2.90 11.64
N GLY A 92 -33.65 -3.68 10.77
CA GLY A 92 -32.96 -4.90 11.17
C GLY A 92 -31.76 -4.61 12.08
N PRO A 93 -31.17 -5.65 12.68
CA PRO A 93 -29.92 -5.51 13.40
C PRO A 93 -28.84 -5.02 12.43
N HIS A 94 -28.32 -3.82 12.64
CA HIS A 94 -27.21 -3.26 11.88
C HIS A 94 -25.91 -3.52 12.64
N ASN A 95 -24.92 -4.11 11.98
CA ASN A 95 -23.57 -4.26 12.53
C ASN A 95 -22.65 -3.19 11.91
N PRO A 96 -21.97 -2.35 12.70
CA PRO A 96 -21.01 -1.38 12.15
C PRO A 96 -19.82 -2.02 11.41
N TYR A 97 -19.54 -3.30 11.65
CA TYR A 97 -18.50 -4.08 10.97
C TYR A 97 -19.00 -4.78 9.71
N GLU A 98 -20.21 -4.47 9.23
CA GLU A 98 -20.71 -5.02 7.98
C GLU A 98 -19.87 -4.52 6.80
N MET A 99 -19.29 -5.45 6.05
CA MET A 99 -18.45 -5.16 4.89
C MET A 99 -19.31 -4.82 3.68
N MET A 100 -18.85 -3.82 2.92
CA MET A 100 -19.39 -3.52 1.60
C MET A 100 -18.36 -3.84 0.53
N PHE A 101 -18.80 -4.55 -0.51
CA PHE A 101 -17.95 -4.88 -1.66
C PHE A 101 -18.20 -3.89 -2.80
N ASN A 102 -17.16 -3.57 -3.54
CA ASN A 102 -17.21 -2.72 -4.71
C ASN A 102 -16.54 -3.42 -5.88
N SER A 103 -16.99 -3.11 -7.11
CA SER A 103 -16.30 -3.58 -8.31
C SER A 103 -15.07 -2.71 -8.57
N LEU A 104 -13.97 -3.35 -9.00
CA LEU A 104 -12.73 -2.67 -9.40
C LEU A 104 -12.78 -2.10 -10.83
N THR A 105 -13.71 -2.58 -11.65
CA THR A 105 -13.88 -2.08 -13.03
C THR A 105 -14.50 -0.70 -13.05
N ASN A 106 -14.13 0.13 -14.02
CA ASN A 106 -14.66 1.47 -14.16
C ASN A 106 -16.21 1.50 -14.29
N VAL A 107 -16.78 0.59 -15.08
CA VAL A 107 -18.24 0.45 -15.24
C VAL A 107 -18.94 0.04 -13.95
N GLY A 108 -18.25 -0.74 -13.12
CA GLY A 108 -18.74 -1.21 -11.83
C GLY A 108 -18.62 -0.19 -10.71
N ARG A 109 -17.77 0.83 -10.84
CA ARG A 109 -17.51 1.85 -9.82
C ARG A 109 -18.77 2.63 -9.38
N LEU A 110 -19.71 2.83 -10.30
CA LEU A 110 -20.97 3.53 -10.02
C LEU A 110 -22.11 2.57 -9.64
N ARG A 111 -21.84 1.27 -9.57
CA ARG A 111 -22.84 0.23 -9.30
C ARG A 111 -22.68 -0.30 -7.88
N SER A 112 -23.78 -0.37 -7.16
CA SER A 112 -23.79 -1.03 -5.85
C SER A 112 -23.69 -2.54 -6.05
N VAL A 113 -22.71 -3.16 -5.40
CA VAL A 113 -22.63 -4.62 -5.30
C VAL A 113 -23.48 -5.06 -4.10
N LYS A 114 -24.39 -5.99 -4.32
CA LYS A 114 -25.19 -6.63 -3.28
C LYS A 114 -24.97 -8.12 -3.31
N THR A 115 -24.70 -8.70 -2.16
CA THR A 115 -24.71 -10.15 -2.02
C THR A 115 -26.15 -10.64 -2.04
N ASP A 116 -26.40 -11.71 -2.76
CA ASP A 116 -27.69 -12.39 -2.76
C ASP A 116 -28.04 -12.88 -1.35
N PRO A 117 -29.26 -12.66 -0.84
CA PRO A 117 -29.70 -13.14 0.48
C PRO A 117 -29.52 -14.65 0.67
N ASP A 118 -29.63 -15.45 -0.40
CA ASP A 118 -29.45 -16.89 -0.34
C ASP A 118 -27.97 -17.31 -0.31
N SER A 119 -27.06 -16.36 -0.48
CA SER A 119 -25.62 -16.61 -0.39
C SER A 119 -25.14 -16.68 1.05
N VAL A 120 -24.11 -17.50 1.29
CA VAL A 120 -23.51 -17.69 2.63
C VAL A 120 -23.02 -16.37 3.23
N ASN A 121 -22.46 -15.46 2.41
CA ASN A 121 -21.97 -14.15 2.88
C ASN A 121 -22.97 -13.00 2.62
N SER A 122 -24.28 -13.29 2.69
CA SER A 122 -25.34 -12.28 2.51
C SER A 122 -25.20 -11.09 3.45
N VAL A 123 -24.69 -11.34 4.66
CA VAL A 123 -24.18 -10.31 5.59
C VAL A 123 -22.72 -10.65 5.87
N ALA A 124 -21.81 -9.91 5.25
CA ALA A 124 -20.38 -10.06 5.48
C ALA A 124 -19.95 -9.19 6.66
N ILE A 125 -19.27 -9.77 7.64
CA ILE A 125 -18.79 -9.05 8.82
C ILE A 125 -17.27 -9.08 8.81
N ASP A 126 -16.65 -7.93 9.03
CA ASP A 126 -15.22 -7.84 9.23
C ASP A 126 -14.87 -8.25 10.66
N ASN A 127 -14.18 -9.38 10.77
CA ASN A 127 -13.72 -9.91 12.06
C ASN A 127 -12.44 -9.21 12.54
N GLU A 128 -11.72 -8.52 11.65
CA GLU A 128 -10.42 -7.91 11.96
C GLU A 128 -10.34 -6.49 11.38
N PRO A 129 -11.18 -5.56 11.85
CA PRO A 129 -11.21 -4.17 11.34
C PRO A 129 -9.92 -3.37 11.57
N GLN A 130 -9.01 -3.89 12.40
CA GLN A 130 -7.66 -3.37 12.57
C GLN A 130 -6.76 -3.65 11.36
N ASP A 131 -7.06 -4.72 10.61
CA ASP A 131 -6.38 -5.05 9.38
C ASP A 131 -6.90 -4.13 8.26
N ARG A 132 -5.98 -3.42 7.61
CA ARG A 132 -6.32 -2.44 6.58
C ARG A 132 -6.02 -2.94 5.17
N TYR A 133 -5.70 -4.23 5.00
CA TYR A 133 -5.58 -4.81 3.67
C TYR A 133 -6.95 -4.97 3.02
N ASP A 134 -6.99 -4.70 1.72
CA ASP A 134 -8.20 -4.89 0.93
C ASP A 134 -8.53 -6.39 0.80
N ARG A 135 -9.78 -6.75 1.09
CA ARG A 135 -10.28 -8.13 1.00
C ARG A 135 -11.00 -8.37 -0.32
N LEU A 136 -10.81 -9.54 -0.90
CA LEU A 136 -11.55 -9.98 -2.08
C LEU A 136 -12.73 -10.89 -1.70
N MET A 137 -13.82 -10.73 -2.41
CA MET A 137 -14.91 -11.70 -2.44
C MET A 137 -14.92 -12.40 -3.80
N VAL A 138 -14.94 -13.72 -3.77
CA VAL A 138 -15.16 -14.55 -4.95
C VAL A 138 -16.62 -14.92 -5.01
N SER A 139 -17.23 -14.81 -6.18
CA SER A 139 -18.63 -15.16 -6.42
C SER A 139 -18.70 -16.20 -7.53
N GLY A 140 -19.50 -17.25 -7.33
CA GLY A 140 -19.76 -18.25 -8.38
C GLY A 140 -20.58 -17.68 -9.55
N PHE A 141 -21.43 -16.69 -9.28
CA PHE A 141 -22.22 -16.02 -10.31
C PHE A 141 -22.42 -14.53 -10.00
N VAL A 142 -22.09 -13.69 -10.98
CA VAL A 142 -22.33 -12.24 -10.94
C VAL A 142 -23.40 -11.88 -11.96
N GLY A 143 -24.50 -11.32 -11.48
CA GLY A 143 -25.60 -10.81 -12.32
C GLY A 143 -25.75 -9.31 -12.22
N LEU A 144 -26.35 -8.70 -13.24
CA LEU A 144 -26.84 -7.33 -13.15
C LEU A 144 -28.35 -7.34 -12.93
N ASN A 145 -28.86 -6.38 -12.16
CA ASN A 145 -30.29 -6.15 -12.14
C ASN A 145 -30.77 -5.69 -13.53
N PRO A 146 -32.07 -5.83 -13.84
CA PRO A 146 -32.61 -5.38 -15.13
C PRO A 146 -32.38 -3.88 -15.43
N ALA A 147 -32.21 -3.06 -14.39
CA ALA A 147 -31.90 -1.63 -14.52
C ALA A 147 -30.41 -1.33 -14.76
N GLY A 148 -29.52 -2.33 -14.69
CA GLY A 148 -28.07 -2.17 -14.83
C GLY A 148 -27.37 -1.38 -13.71
N SER A 149 -28.07 -1.02 -12.63
CA SER A 149 -27.57 -0.16 -11.55
C SER A 149 -26.97 -0.93 -10.37
N THR A 150 -27.34 -2.20 -10.18
CA THR A 150 -26.83 -3.02 -9.07
C THR A 150 -26.29 -4.34 -9.58
N MET A 151 -25.09 -4.69 -9.12
CA MET A 151 -24.49 -6.00 -9.32
C MET A 151 -24.93 -6.93 -8.19
N MET A 152 -25.31 -8.16 -8.52
CA MET A 152 -25.74 -9.18 -7.58
C MET A 152 -24.72 -10.32 -7.58
N ALA A 153 -24.09 -10.57 -6.44
CA ALA A 153 -23.13 -11.64 -6.25
C ALA A 153 -23.80 -12.84 -5.57
N ARG A 154 -23.74 -14.02 -6.19
CA ARG A 154 -24.28 -15.30 -5.69
C ARG A 154 -23.16 -16.29 -5.40
N ASP A 155 -23.46 -17.30 -4.58
CA ASP A 155 -22.51 -18.36 -4.22
C ASP A 155 -21.13 -17.79 -3.85
N THR A 156 -21.13 -16.92 -2.85
CA THR A 156 -19.99 -16.09 -2.50
C THR A 156 -19.11 -16.75 -1.45
N THR A 157 -17.81 -16.47 -1.53
CA THR A 157 -16.78 -16.84 -0.55
C THR A 157 -15.87 -15.64 -0.35
N ILE A 158 -15.67 -15.23 0.90
CA ILE A 158 -14.73 -14.15 1.26
C ILE A 158 -13.33 -14.76 1.35
N MET A 159 -12.36 -14.16 0.68
CA MET A 159 -10.96 -14.54 0.76
C MET A 159 -10.34 -14.03 2.07
N PRO A 160 -9.36 -14.76 2.65
CA PRO A 160 -8.61 -14.24 3.78
C PRO A 160 -7.87 -12.96 3.40
N ALA A 161 -7.61 -12.10 4.38
CA ALA A 161 -6.84 -10.88 4.18
C ALA A 161 -5.36 -11.23 3.96
N ILE A 162 -4.98 -11.36 2.70
CA ILE A 162 -3.59 -11.55 2.28
C ILE A 162 -3.08 -10.20 1.79
N SER A 163 -1.92 -9.77 2.29
CA SER A 163 -1.35 -8.47 2.01
C SER A 163 -1.10 -8.24 0.51
N GLY A 164 -1.69 -7.17 -0.03
CA GLY A 164 -1.55 -6.81 -1.44
C GLY A 164 -2.18 -7.79 -2.44
N LEU A 165 -3.00 -8.75 -1.99
CA LEU A 165 -3.59 -9.76 -2.86
C LEU A 165 -4.39 -9.17 -4.04
N PRO A 166 -5.24 -8.13 -3.86
CA PRO A 166 -5.94 -7.50 -4.98
C PRO A 166 -4.98 -6.95 -6.04
N SER A 167 -3.91 -6.30 -5.61
CA SER A 167 -2.86 -5.74 -6.46
C SER A 167 -2.13 -6.84 -7.23
N ILE A 168 -1.69 -7.90 -6.53
CA ILE A 168 -0.95 -9.02 -7.12
C ILE A 168 -1.79 -9.80 -8.12
N ILE A 169 -3.03 -10.17 -7.77
CA ILE A 169 -3.93 -10.91 -8.67
C ILE A 169 -4.20 -10.11 -9.94
N SER A 170 -4.44 -8.81 -9.79
CA SER A 170 -4.72 -7.95 -10.92
C SER A 170 -3.51 -7.83 -11.84
N LEU A 171 -2.31 -7.65 -11.30
CA LEU A 171 -1.08 -7.67 -12.09
C LEU A 171 -0.82 -9.06 -12.71
N LEU A 172 -1.10 -10.16 -12.01
CA LEU A 172 -0.87 -11.51 -12.56
C LEU A 172 -1.71 -11.82 -13.78
N PHE A 173 -2.98 -11.41 -13.79
CA PHE A 173 -3.96 -11.84 -14.80
C PHE A 173 -4.45 -10.74 -15.74
N CYS A 174 -4.07 -9.47 -15.54
CA CYS A 174 -4.40 -8.43 -16.50
C CYS A 174 -3.67 -8.65 -17.83
N PRO A 175 -4.30 -8.33 -18.98
CA PRO A 175 -3.63 -8.39 -20.28
C PRO A 175 -2.47 -7.40 -20.38
N VAL A 176 -2.74 -6.13 -20.05
CA VAL A 176 -1.77 -5.03 -20.04
C VAL A 176 -1.90 -4.29 -18.70
N ALA A 177 -0.75 -3.94 -18.10
CA ALA A 177 -0.69 -3.03 -16.96
C ALA A 177 0.29 -1.90 -17.22
N GLU A 178 -0.06 -0.71 -16.74
CA GLU A 178 0.84 0.43 -16.64
C GLU A 178 0.95 0.82 -15.16
N LEU A 179 2.17 0.70 -14.62
CA LEU A 179 2.46 0.97 -13.21
C LEU A 179 2.51 2.48 -12.95
N ARG A 180 2.06 2.90 -11.76
CA ARG A 180 2.07 4.30 -11.32
C ARG A 180 3.15 4.49 -10.26
N ARG A 181 3.98 5.52 -10.43
CA ARG A 181 4.96 5.96 -9.43
C ARG A 181 4.41 7.13 -8.61
N ASP A 182 4.97 7.30 -7.42
CA ASP A 182 4.77 8.52 -6.64
C ASP A 182 5.43 9.73 -7.32
N ARG A 183 5.09 10.95 -6.88
CA ARG A 183 5.66 12.21 -7.40
C ARG A 183 7.18 12.31 -7.26
N GLU A 184 7.73 11.62 -6.25
CA GLU A 184 9.18 11.54 -6.01
C GLU A 184 9.84 10.38 -6.76
N ASN A 185 9.12 9.60 -7.56
CA ASN A 185 9.61 8.41 -8.28
C ASN A 185 10.25 7.31 -7.41
N LYS A 186 10.08 7.35 -6.08
CA LYS A 186 10.71 6.41 -5.14
C LYS A 186 10.04 5.05 -5.03
N ARG A 187 8.72 4.99 -5.25
CA ARG A 187 7.93 3.76 -5.09
C ARG A 187 6.78 3.69 -6.07
N TYR A 188 6.26 2.48 -6.26
CA TYR A 188 4.98 2.28 -6.94
C TYR A 188 3.82 2.56 -6.00
N ILE A 189 2.82 3.29 -6.48
CA ILE A 189 1.61 3.62 -5.72
C ILE A 189 0.38 2.87 -6.23
N GLY A 190 0.47 2.23 -7.39
CA GLY A 190 -0.66 1.58 -8.05
C GLY A 190 -0.38 1.16 -9.47
N SER A 191 -1.44 0.77 -10.17
CA SER A 191 -1.41 0.41 -11.59
C SER A 191 -2.77 0.58 -12.23
N ILE A 192 -2.78 0.93 -13.51
CA ILE A 192 -3.94 0.77 -14.37
C ILE A 192 -3.81 -0.57 -15.11
N CYS A 193 -4.85 -1.37 -15.08
CA CYS A 193 -4.91 -2.72 -15.64
C CYS A 193 -6.09 -2.79 -16.63
N GLY A 194 -5.87 -3.39 -17.80
CA GLY A 194 -6.90 -3.50 -18.83
C GLY A 194 -6.38 -4.05 -20.15
N LEU A 195 -7.03 -3.65 -21.25
CA LEU A 195 -6.61 -4.02 -22.61
C LEU A 195 -5.58 -3.03 -23.20
N GLY A 196 -5.28 -1.95 -22.49
CA GLY A 196 -4.35 -0.91 -22.93
C GLY A 196 -5.00 0.10 -23.87
N VAL A 197 -4.19 0.66 -24.76
CA VAL A 197 -4.57 1.76 -25.66
C VAL A 197 -4.86 1.30 -27.07
N ASP A 198 -5.68 2.08 -27.78
CA ASP A 198 -5.89 1.90 -29.22
C ASP A 198 -4.58 2.13 -30.01
N ARG A 199 -4.57 1.71 -31.28
CA ARG A 199 -3.40 1.81 -32.19
C ARG A 199 -2.89 3.25 -32.35
N ASP A 200 -3.77 4.23 -32.18
CA ASP A 200 -3.44 5.66 -32.24
C ASP A 200 -2.90 6.23 -30.90
N GLN A 201 -2.77 5.38 -29.86
CA GLN A 201 -2.22 5.67 -28.53
C GLN A 201 -2.91 6.80 -27.74
N ARG A 202 -4.09 7.25 -28.16
CA ARG A 202 -4.79 8.39 -27.55
C ARG A 202 -5.86 8.02 -26.54
N HIS A 203 -6.47 6.84 -26.68
CA HIS A 203 -7.63 6.44 -25.87
C HIS A 203 -7.47 5.00 -25.40
N SER A 204 -8.05 4.70 -24.23
CA SER A 204 -8.22 3.33 -23.77
C SER A 204 -9.04 2.53 -24.79
N LEU A 205 -8.62 1.29 -25.05
CA LEU A 205 -9.33 0.38 -25.94
C LEU A 205 -10.69 -0.02 -25.37
N PHE A 206 -10.78 -0.19 -24.05
CA PHE A 206 -12.02 -0.58 -23.39
C PHE A 206 -12.18 0.06 -22.01
N PRO A 207 -12.45 1.38 -21.96
CA PRO A 207 -12.39 2.19 -20.74
C PRO A 207 -13.38 1.75 -19.65
N GLU A 208 -14.47 1.07 -20.03
CA GLU A 208 -15.45 0.53 -19.10
C GLU A 208 -14.89 -0.61 -18.23
N HIS A 209 -13.90 -1.34 -18.74
CA HIS A 209 -13.34 -2.53 -18.08
C HIS A 209 -11.94 -2.31 -17.54
N ASP A 210 -11.40 -1.10 -17.72
CA ASP A 210 -10.16 -0.71 -17.07
C ASP A 210 -10.36 -0.68 -15.55
N MET A 211 -9.32 -1.15 -14.86
CA MET A 211 -9.22 -1.20 -13.41
C MET A 211 -8.07 -0.29 -12.99
N GLU A 212 -8.34 0.68 -12.11
CA GLU A 212 -7.30 1.46 -11.45
C GLU A 212 -7.16 0.92 -10.02
N ILE A 213 -5.95 0.50 -9.66
CA ILE A 213 -5.68 -0.16 -8.39
C ILE A 213 -4.59 0.61 -7.68
N THR A 214 -4.85 1.00 -6.43
CA THR A 214 -3.85 1.56 -5.53
C THR A 214 -3.18 0.45 -4.74
N PHE A 215 -1.88 0.57 -4.50
CA PHE A 215 -1.14 -0.39 -3.70
C PHE A 215 -1.20 -0.01 -2.22
N ASP A 216 -1.62 -0.97 -1.42
CA ASP A 216 -1.66 -0.99 0.06
C ASP A 216 -0.40 -1.64 0.67
N VAL A 217 0.50 -2.12 -0.19
CA VAL A 217 1.78 -2.73 0.15
C VAL A 217 2.89 -2.18 -0.73
N GLU A 218 4.12 -2.26 -0.24
CA GLU A 218 5.29 -1.95 -1.05
C GLU A 218 5.51 -3.05 -2.10
N ILE A 219 5.45 -2.67 -3.37
CA ILE A 219 5.78 -3.49 -4.53
C ILE A 219 7.03 -2.87 -5.14
N ASP A 220 8.06 -3.68 -5.38
CA ASP A 220 9.33 -3.22 -5.96
C ASP A 220 9.55 -3.78 -7.36
N ASN A 221 10.59 -3.28 -8.03
CA ASN A 221 11.08 -3.84 -9.30
C ASN A 221 11.38 -5.35 -9.20
N LYS A 222 11.78 -5.84 -8.01
CA LYS A 222 12.01 -7.26 -7.73
C LYS A 222 10.73 -8.11 -7.73
N ASP A 223 9.57 -7.51 -7.44
CA ASP A 223 8.27 -8.19 -7.52
C ASP A 223 7.76 -8.29 -8.96
N ILE A 224 8.14 -7.34 -9.82
CA ILE A 224 7.60 -7.21 -11.18
C ILE A 224 8.52 -7.91 -12.21
N THR A 225 9.78 -7.48 -12.30
CA THR A 225 10.73 -7.85 -13.38
C THR A 225 12.01 -8.46 -12.85
N GLU A 226 12.81 -9.06 -13.75
CA GLU A 226 14.20 -9.42 -13.48
C GLU A 226 15.06 -8.17 -13.45
N THR A 227 15.26 -7.58 -12.27
CA THR A 227 16.33 -6.59 -12.14
C THR A 227 17.66 -7.34 -12.21
N GLN A 228 18.29 -7.35 -13.38
CA GLN A 228 19.74 -7.54 -13.47
C GLN A 228 20.35 -6.46 -12.58
N GLU A 229 21.05 -6.83 -11.51
CA GLU A 229 21.93 -5.92 -10.79
C GLU A 229 23.00 -5.41 -11.76
N LYS A 230 22.69 -4.37 -12.54
CA LYS A 230 23.67 -3.56 -13.27
C LYS A 230 24.33 -2.56 -12.31
N THR A 231 24.61 -2.98 -11.07
CA THR A 231 25.47 -2.26 -10.14
C THR A 231 26.85 -2.89 -10.18
N PHE A 232 27.78 -2.18 -10.78
CA PHE A 232 29.18 -2.51 -11.04
C PHE A 232 30.02 -2.88 -9.79
N LEU A 233 29.45 -3.07 -8.60
CA LEU A 233 30.20 -3.31 -7.35
C LEU A 233 29.54 -4.28 -6.36
N VAL A 234 28.89 -5.36 -6.80
CA VAL A 234 28.61 -6.51 -5.93
C VAL A 234 29.30 -7.76 -6.49
N LYS A 235 30.63 -7.71 -6.47
CA LYS A 235 31.52 -8.82 -6.81
C LYS A 235 32.09 -9.47 -5.56
N ILE A 236 31.37 -9.49 -4.44
CA ILE A 236 31.85 -10.13 -3.20
C ILE A 236 30.69 -10.89 -2.56
N LYS A 237 30.80 -12.22 -2.59
CA LYS A 237 29.90 -13.26 -2.03
C LYS A 237 28.77 -13.75 -2.95
N LYS A 238 29.16 -14.46 -4.02
CA LYS A 238 28.37 -15.61 -4.48
C LYS A 238 28.46 -16.73 -3.43
N THR A 239 27.58 -16.68 -2.43
CA THR A 239 27.16 -17.88 -1.70
C THR A 239 25.99 -18.47 -2.46
N ASN A 240 26.11 -19.75 -2.82
CA ASN A 240 25.16 -20.47 -3.64
C ASN A 240 23.72 -20.31 -3.12
N ASN A 241 22.79 -19.88 -3.99
CA ASN A 241 21.32 -19.88 -3.88
C ASN A 241 20.57 -18.53 -3.83
N ASP A 242 21.14 -17.42 -4.31
CA ASP A 242 20.34 -16.22 -4.64
C ASP A 242 19.90 -16.28 -6.11
N TYR A 243 18.84 -17.04 -6.37
CA TYR A 243 18.19 -17.04 -7.69
C TYR A 243 17.31 -15.80 -7.80
N VAL A 244 17.56 -15.00 -8.83
CA VAL A 244 16.74 -13.83 -9.21
C VAL A 244 15.29 -14.29 -9.41
N GLN A 245 14.42 -13.94 -8.47
CA GLN A 245 13.04 -14.41 -8.43
C GLN A 245 12.19 -13.54 -9.36
N PHE A 246 11.96 -13.99 -10.60
CA PHE A 246 10.91 -13.43 -11.46
C PHE A 246 9.55 -13.72 -10.80
N GLN A 247 9.03 -12.80 -9.99
CA GLN A 247 7.81 -13.05 -9.24
C GLN A 247 6.59 -12.98 -10.17
N ILE A 248 6.13 -11.79 -10.54
CA ILE A 248 4.92 -11.66 -11.38
C ILE A 248 5.21 -12.06 -12.83
N ASN A 249 6.24 -11.48 -13.46
CA ASN A 249 6.58 -11.83 -14.85
C ASN A 249 7.01 -13.29 -14.99
N GLY A 250 7.54 -13.92 -13.94
CA GLY A 250 7.91 -15.34 -13.99
C GLY A 250 6.72 -16.29 -13.98
N VAL A 251 5.64 -15.94 -13.28
CA VAL A 251 4.37 -16.67 -13.35
C VAL A 251 3.74 -16.46 -14.72
N ARG A 252 3.67 -15.22 -15.22
CA ARG A 252 3.14 -14.89 -16.56
C ARG A 252 3.91 -15.63 -17.65
N SER A 253 5.23 -15.62 -17.58
CA SER A 253 6.11 -16.37 -18.50
C SER A 253 5.83 -17.87 -18.50
N ALA A 254 5.62 -18.47 -17.32
CA ALA A 254 5.31 -19.89 -17.23
C ALA A 254 3.94 -20.23 -17.84
N ILE A 255 2.94 -19.35 -17.65
CA ILE A 255 1.62 -19.47 -18.29
C ILE A 255 1.76 -19.31 -19.81
N ASN A 256 2.50 -18.31 -20.28
CA ASN A 256 2.78 -18.09 -21.69
C ASN A 256 3.46 -19.29 -22.35
N LEU A 257 4.42 -19.92 -21.67
CA LEU A 257 5.06 -21.13 -22.16
C LEU A 257 4.12 -22.35 -22.17
N ALA A 258 3.21 -22.44 -21.20
CA ALA A 258 2.27 -23.56 -21.10
C ALA A 258 1.11 -23.49 -22.10
N ILE A 259 0.63 -22.28 -22.43
CA ILE A 259 -0.60 -22.07 -23.21
C ILE A 259 -0.33 -21.34 -24.53
N GLY A 260 0.64 -20.42 -24.56
CA GLY A 260 0.82 -19.47 -25.65
C GLY A 260 1.29 -20.06 -26.98
N ASN A 261 1.69 -21.34 -27.03
CA ASN A 261 2.08 -22.02 -28.27
C ASN A 261 1.64 -23.50 -28.27
N GLU A 262 0.37 -23.75 -28.61
CA GLU A 262 -0.23 -25.09 -28.63
C GLU A 262 0.53 -26.10 -29.50
N GLU A 263 1.09 -25.67 -30.64
CA GLU A 263 1.87 -26.53 -31.54
C GLU A 263 3.17 -27.03 -30.89
N LYS A 264 3.90 -26.15 -30.20
CA LYS A 264 5.13 -26.53 -29.48
C LYS A 264 4.82 -27.35 -28.22
N VAL A 265 3.78 -26.97 -27.48
CA VAL A 265 3.39 -27.65 -26.24
C VAL A 265 2.94 -29.08 -26.51
N SER A 266 2.23 -29.31 -27.63
CA SER A 266 1.82 -30.65 -28.07
C SER A 266 3.01 -31.59 -28.33
N ALA A 267 4.19 -31.03 -28.65
CA ALA A 267 5.43 -31.78 -28.86
C ALA A 267 6.20 -32.08 -27.57
N TRP A 268 5.91 -31.42 -26.44
CA TRP A 268 6.71 -31.50 -25.21
C TRP A 268 6.36 -32.71 -24.31
N GLY A 269 5.27 -33.42 -24.61
CA GLY A 269 4.79 -34.53 -23.81
C GLY A 269 4.25 -34.09 -22.43
N PRO A 270 3.52 -34.98 -21.72
CA PRO A 270 2.83 -34.63 -20.47
C PRO A 270 3.79 -34.22 -19.33
N ASP A 271 5.00 -34.81 -19.28
CA ASP A 271 5.96 -34.55 -18.20
C ASP A 271 6.52 -33.12 -18.21
N ALA A 272 6.73 -32.54 -19.39
CA ALA A 272 7.22 -31.17 -19.52
C ALA A 272 6.14 -30.16 -19.10
N ILE A 273 4.89 -30.41 -19.49
CA ILE A 273 3.74 -29.58 -19.10
C ILE A 273 3.58 -29.60 -17.58
N TYR A 274 3.64 -30.79 -16.96
CA TYR A 274 3.57 -30.93 -15.51
C TYR A 274 4.67 -30.13 -14.80
N LYS A 275 5.91 -30.17 -15.31
CA LYS A 275 7.03 -29.38 -14.74
C LYS A 275 6.78 -27.88 -14.83
N ILE A 276 6.23 -27.39 -15.95
CA ILE A 276 5.91 -25.97 -16.12
C ILE A 276 4.78 -25.55 -15.17
N GLN A 277 3.73 -26.37 -15.08
CA GLN A 277 2.61 -26.12 -14.15
C GLN A 277 3.08 -26.10 -12.70
N GLU A 278 3.93 -27.05 -12.31
CA GLU A 278 4.48 -27.11 -10.96
C GLU A 278 5.39 -25.92 -10.66
N ALA A 279 6.22 -25.51 -11.63
CA ALA A 279 7.04 -24.30 -11.51
C ALA A 279 6.17 -23.03 -11.40
N ALA A 280 5.10 -22.92 -12.20
CA ALA A 280 4.16 -21.81 -12.15
C ALA A 280 3.43 -21.76 -10.79
N ARG A 281 2.96 -22.92 -10.30
CA ARG A 281 2.31 -23.06 -8.99
C ARG A 281 3.24 -22.65 -7.86
N LYS A 282 4.49 -23.12 -7.88
CA LYS A 282 5.49 -22.76 -6.86
C LYS A 282 5.73 -21.24 -6.85
N LYS A 283 5.99 -20.63 -8.02
CA LYS A 283 6.19 -19.18 -8.14
C LYS A 283 4.96 -18.40 -7.69
N LEU A 284 3.76 -18.81 -8.10
CA LEU A 284 2.50 -18.17 -7.69
C LEU A 284 2.38 -18.13 -6.17
N LEU A 285 2.60 -19.27 -5.50
CA LEU A 285 2.53 -19.34 -4.04
C LEU A 285 3.63 -18.50 -3.38
N GLU A 286 4.83 -18.46 -3.93
CA GLU A 286 5.90 -17.57 -3.45
C GLU A 286 5.52 -16.09 -3.56
N VAL A 287 4.88 -15.66 -4.66
CA VAL A 287 4.42 -14.27 -4.82
C VAL A 287 3.30 -13.94 -3.83
N VAL A 288 2.31 -14.83 -3.70
CA VAL A 288 1.11 -14.61 -2.87
C VAL A 288 1.46 -14.64 -1.39
N TYR A 289 2.38 -15.51 -0.95
CA TYR A 289 2.76 -15.62 0.47
C TYR A 289 3.98 -14.79 0.86
N LYS A 290 4.59 -14.04 -0.07
CA LYS A 290 5.65 -13.09 0.27
C LYS A 290 5.08 -12.02 1.21
N LYS A 291 5.67 -11.90 2.40
CA LYS A 291 5.39 -10.79 3.31
C LYS A 291 5.92 -9.49 2.71
N ARG A 292 5.04 -8.50 2.58
CA ARG A 292 5.34 -7.14 2.09
C ARG A 292 5.01 -6.14 3.17
N GLU A 293 5.77 -5.05 3.21
CA GLU A 293 5.50 -3.97 4.14
C GLU A 293 4.25 -3.21 3.73
N ARG A 294 3.46 -2.81 4.74
CA ARG A 294 2.23 -2.07 4.52
C ARG A 294 2.54 -0.62 4.20
N VAL A 295 1.81 -0.09 3.22
CA VAL A 295 1.90 1.30 2.80
C VAL A 295 0.49 1.89 2.75
N ASP A 296 0.34 3.14 3.18
CA ASP A 296 -0.95 3.82 3.01
C ASP A 296 -1.19 4.13 1.51
N PRO A 297 -2.34 3.71 0.95
CA PRO A 297 -2.61 3.84 -0.47
C PRO A 297 -2.69 5.30 -0.89
N VAL A 298 -2.02 5.64 -1.99
CA VAL A 298 -2.00 6.99 -2.56
C VAL A 298 -2.68 6.97 -3.91
N ASN A 299 -3.71 7.80 -4.07
CA ASN A 299 -4.39 7.96 -5.35
C ASN A 299 -3.50 8.71 -6.34
N TYR A 300 -3.42 8.19 -7.58
CA TYR A 300 -2.76 8.89 -8.66
C TYR A 300 -3.56 10.12 -9.11
N SER A 301 -2.87 11.16 -9.61
CA SER A 301 -3.52 12.43 -9.97
C SER A 301 -4.43 12.33 -11.19
N ASN A 302 -4.09 11.48 -12.16
CA ASN A 302 -4.83 11.28 -13.41
C ASN A 302 -5.30 9.82 -13.52
N PRO A 303 -6.32 9.39 -12.76
CA PRO A 303 -6.79 8.00 -12.78
C PRO A 303 -7.43 7.64 -14.13
N TYR A 304 -7.39 6.35 -14.50
CA TYR A 304 -7.97 5.78 -15.73
C TYR A 304 -7.42 6.36 -17.05
N SER A 305 -6.26 7.02 -17.02
CA SER A 305 -5.62 7.58 -18.21
C SER A 305 -4.34 6.82 -18.52
N TRP A 306 -4.29 6.13 -19.65
CA TRP A 306 -3.09 5.41 -20.09
C TRP A 306 -1.99 6.36 -20.64
N ASN A 307 -0.81 5.82 -20.89
CA ASN A 307 0.37 6.49 -21.46
C ASN A 307 0.83 7.71 -20.65
N GLN A 308 0.82 7.62 -19.32
CA GLN A 308 1.35 8.69 -18.45
C GLN A 308 2.82 8.46 -18.06
N VAL A 309 3.41 7.34 -18.50
CA VAL A 309 4.79 6.95 -18.22
C VAL A 309 5.67 7.29 -19.41
N ASP A 310 6.83 7.88 -19.14
CA ASP A 310 7.84 8.13 -20.17
C ASP A 310 8.46 6.80 -20.65
N PRO A 311 8.46 6.50 -21.96
CA PRO A 311 9.11 5.31 -22.50
C PRO A 311 10.58 5.16 -22.10
N ASP A 312 11.30 6.27 -21.88
CA ASP A 312 12.72 6.24 -21.51
C ASP A 312 12.97 5.73 -20.09
N ASP A 313 11.94 5.76 -19.22
CA ASP A 313 12.01 5.27 -17.84
C ASP A 313 11.72 3.77 -17.72
N LEU A 314 11.32 3.12 -18.81
CA LEU A 314 10.94 1.70 -18.82
C LEU A 314 12.16 0.78 -18.84
N ILE A 315 12.15 -0.20 -17.95
CA ILE A 315 13.15 -1.26 -17.87
C ILE A 315 12.79 -2.35 -18.88
N GLU A 316 13.66 -2.57 -19.85
CA GLU A 316 13.55 -3.68 -20.81
C GLU A 316 13.67 -5.03 -20.10
N THR A 317 12.84 -6.00 -20.51
CA THR A 317 12.88 -7.34 -19.95
C THR A 317 13.79 -8.23 -20.81
N SER A 318 14.65 -9.03 -20.18
CA SER A 318 15.56 -9.98 -20.86
C SER A 318 14.85 -11.05 -21.72
N LEU A 319 13.53 -11.21 -21.50
CA LEU A 319 12.67 -12.19 -22.17
C LEU A 319 11.90 -11.59 -23.36
N GLU A 320 12.07 -10.30 -23.67
CA GLU A 320 11.36 -9.63 -24.76
C GLU A 320 11.64 -10.34 -26.10
N GLY A 321 10.58 -10.69 -26.82
CA GLY A 321 10.67 -11.43 -28.10
C GLY A 321 10.98 -12.94 -27.99
N THR A 322 11.04 -13.50 -26.78
CA THR A 322 11.10 -14.96 -26.58
C THR A 322 9.70 -15.57 -26.52
N PRO A 323 9.52 -16.90 -26.67
CA PRO A 323 8.20 -17.54 -26.48
C PRO A 323 7.60 -17.36 -25.08
N ALA A 324 8.38 -16.93 -24.09
CA ALA A 324 7.91 -16.60 -22.76
C ALA A 324 7.24 -15.22 -22.69
N ASP A 325 7.58 -14.34 -23.63
CA ASP A 325 6.92 -13.06 -23.87
C ASP A 325 5.88 -13.26 -24.98
N ALA A 326 4.64 -13.51 -24.59
CA ALA A 326 3.52 -13.77 -25.50
C ALA A 326 2.54 -12.58 -25.47
N PRO A 327 2.71 -11.56 -26.33
CA PRO A 327 1.92 -10.34 -26.28
C PRO A 327 0.42 -10.56 -26.53
N HIS A 328 0.07 -11.65 -27.19
CA HIS A 328 -1.32 -12.04 -27.48
C HIS A 328 -2.03 -12.73 -26.31
N LEU A 329 -1.31 -13.08 -25.23
CA LEU A 329 -1.86 -13.75 -24.05
C LEU A 329 -1.67 -12.91 -22.78
N LEU A 330 -0.48 -12.97 -22.17
CA LEU A 330 -0.11 -12.17 -21.01
C LEU A 330 1.17 -11.41 -21.34
N ASN A 331 1.04 -10.11 -21.63
CA ASN A 331 2.18 -9.26 -21.89
C ASN A 331 3.08 -9.19 -20.65
N LEU A 332 4.40 -9.29 -20.78
CA LEU A 332 5.27 -9.11 -19.62
C LEU A 332 5.25 -7.64 -19.18
N HIS A 333 5.15 -7.42 -17.88
CA HIS A 333 5.10 -6.06 -17.34
C HIS A 333 6.44 -5.37 -17.50
N LYS A 334 6.40 -4.10 -17.90
CA LYS A 334 7.58 -3.23 -17.97
C LYS A 334 7.65 -2.43 -16.68
N ALA A 335 8.65 -2.72 -15.85
CA ALA A 335 8.92 -1.92 -14.66
C ALA A 335 9.49 -0.55 -15.07
N GLN A 336 9.34 0.44 -14.20
CA GLN A 336 9.99 1.74 -14.30
C GLN A 336 11.21 1.78 -13.39
N MET A 337 12.22 2.56 -13.77
CA MET A 337 13.30 2.91 -12.85
C MET A 337 12.71 3.72 -11.69
N LEU A 338 12.91 3.21 -10.48
CA LEU A 338 12.64 3.96 -9.26
C LEU A 338 13.89 4.77 -8.92
N GLU A 339 13.71 6.01 -8.47
CA GLU A 339 14.79 6.76 -7.87
C GLU A 339 15.16 6.04 -6.57
N GLU A 340 16.30 5.33 -6.59
CA GLU A 340 16.86 4.81 -5.35
C GLU A 340 17.02 6.01 -4.40
N GLU A 341 16.53 5.87 -3.17
CA GLU A 341 17.09 6.69 -2.10
C GLU A 341 18.57 6.34 -2.07
N VAL A 342 19.38 7.14 -2.75
CA VAL A 342 20.82 7.14 -2.50
C VAL A 342 20.88 7.39 -1.01
N TYR A 343 21.23 6.36 -0.25
CA TYR A 343 21.56 6.51 1.15
C TYR A 343 22.83 7.34 1.16
N VAL A 344 22.65 8.64 1.02
CA VAL A 344 23.71 9.60 1.22
C VAL A 344 23.89 9.56 2.72
N ASP A 345 24.89 8.81 3.17
CA ASP A 345 25.26 8.79 4.56
C ASP A 345 25.49 10.24 4.98
N LYS A 346 24.50 10.81 5.67
CA LYS A 346 24.53 12.21 6.10
C LYS A 346 25.65 12.45 7.12
N ALA A 347 26.19 11.38 7.70
CA ALA A 347 27.38 11.40 8.55
C ALA A 347 28.69 11.24 7.77
N SER A 348 28.64 10.93 6.47
CA SER A 348 29.84 10.82 5.63
C SER A 348 30.58 12.16 5.60
N PRO A 349 31.91 12.15 5.80
CA PRO A 349 32.73 13.36 5.74
C PRO A 349 32.72 14.02 4.36
N GLU A 350 32.32 13.31 3.30
CA GLU A 350 32.21 13.85 1.93
C GLU A 350 30.91 14.63 1.76
N TYR A 351 29.79 14.06 2.19
CA TYR A 351 28.50 14.75 2.20
C TYR A 351 28.53 16.01 3.07
N LEU A 352 29.09 15.94 4.27
CA LEU A 352 29.19 17.10 5.17
C LEU A 352 30.05 18.23 4.58
N LYS A 353 31.03 17.92 3.73
CA LYS A 353 31.83 18.93 3.00
C LYS A 353 31.03 19.60 1.89
N GLU A 354 30.25 18.83 1.14
CA GLU A 354 29.36 19.37 0.11
C GLU A 354 28.27 20.24 0.74
N HIS A 355 27.66 19.78 1.83
CA HIS A 355 26.71 20.54 2.63
C HIS A 355 27.30 21.86 3.14
N ALA A 356 28.54 21.86 3.66
CA ALA A 356 29.23 23.10 4.07
C ALA A 356 29.44 24.08 2.91
N GLN A 357 29.74 23.59 1.71
CA GLN A 357 29.88 24.42 0.52
C GLN A 357 28.53 24.98 0.05
N TRP A 358 27.47 24.18 0.13
CA TRP A 358 26.11 24.59 -0.17
C TRP A 358 25.63 25.70 0.77
N LEU A 359 25.86 25.58 2.09
CA LEU A 359 25.57 26.63 3.07
C LEU A 359 26.30 27.96 2.75
N LYS A 360 27.57 27.89 2.32
CA LYS A 360 28.35 29.07 1.89
C LYS A 360 27.83 29.72 0.60
N ARG A 361 27.25 28.94 -0.32
CA ARG A 361 26.61 29.47 -1.54
C ARG A 361 25.30 30.17 -1.19
N LEU A 362 24.51 29.57 -0.29
CA LEU A 362 23.25 30.15 0.22
C LEU A 362 23.45 31.49 0.93
N GLN A 363 24.56 31.65 1.65
CA GLN A 363 24.93 32.93 2.28
C GLN A 363 25.04 34.08 1.27
N LYS A 364 25.45 33.78 0.03
CA LYS A 364 25.73 34.78 -1.02
C LYS A 364 24.58 35.02 -1.99
N SER A 365 23.54 34.19 -1.95
CA SER A 365 22.37 34.32 -2.82
C SER A 365 21.24 35.07 -2.11
N ASP A 366 20.52 35.94 -2.83
CA ASP A 366 19.22 36.47 -2.41
C ASP A 366 18.16 35.35 -2.46
N PHE A 367 18.24 34.43 -1.51
CA PHE A 367 17.40 33.24 -1.46
C PHE A 367 16.03 33.59 -0.87
N THR A 368 14.98 33.53 -1.69
CA THR A 368 13.61 33.97 -1.35
C THR A 368 12.65 32.84 -0.95
N LYS A 369 13.12 31.59 -0.84
CA LYS A 369 12.28 30.47 -0.39
C LYS A 369 11.96 30.56 1.12
N ARG A 370 10.72 30.21 1.46
CA ARG A 370 10.16 30.23 2.84
C ARG A 370 10.49 28.98 3.67
N GLU A 371 11.26 28.04 3.12
CA GLU A 371 11.62 26.79 3.79
C GLU A 371 12.76 27.01 4.80
N PRO A 372 12.68 26.43 6.00
CA PRO A 372 13.74 26.55 7.00
C PRO A 372 15.03 25.86 6.52
N ILE A 373 16.15 26.55 6.62
CA ILE A 373 17.47 26.02 6.26
C ILE A 373 18.06 25.29 7.46
N THR A 374 18.41 24.01 7.29
CA THR A 374 19.03 23.20 8.33
C THR A 374 20.53 23.06 8.08
N CYS A 375 21.34 23.18 9.13
CA CYS A 375 22.77 22.89 9.11
C CYS A 375 23.00 21.51 9.72
N GLU A 376 23.26 20.50 8.89
CA GLU A 376 23.42 19.11 9.33
C GLU A 376 24.74 18.85 10.08
N ILE A 377 25.71 19.78 10.02
CA ILE A 377 26.97 19.73 10.80
C ILE A 377 26.76 20.15 12.27
N CYS A 378 25.79 21.04 12.48
CA CYS A 378 25.50 21.62 13.79
C CYS A 378 24.15 21.18 14.36
N GLU A 379 23.32 20.50 13.57
CA GLU A 379 21.94 20.10 13.90
C GLU A 379 21.07 21.29 14.33
N MET A 380 21.21 22.42 13.64
CA MET A 380 20.49 23.67 13.93
C MET A 380 19.72 24.16 12.70
N THR A 381 18.54 24.73 12.91
CA THR A 381 17.64 25.22 11.85
C THR A 381 17.50 26.74 11.90
N TRP A 382 17.41 27.36 10.72
CA TRP A 382 17.40 28.81 10.53
C TRP A 382 16.32 29.23 9.54
N HIS A 383 15.54 30.26 9.88
CA HIS A 383 14.42 30.72 9.05
C HIS A 383 14.77 31.87 8.11
N THR A 384 15.97 32.45 8.22
CA THR A 384 16.42 33.57 7.39
C THR A 384 17.88 33.40 6.96
N PRO A 385 18.24 33.81 5.73
CA PRO A 385 19.63 33.77 5.25
C PRO A 385 20.59 34.59 6.12
N GLN A 386 20.10 35.66 6.75
CA GLN A 386 20.87 36.54 7.64
C GLN A 386 21.31 35.81 8.92
N LEU A 387 20.40 35.05 9.54
CA LEU A 387 20.74 34.25 10.72
C LEU A 387 21.69 33.09 10.36
N LEU A 388 21.52 32.52 9.17
CA LEU A 388 22.45 31.51 8.65
C LEU A 388 23.86 32.10 8.42
N ALA A 389 23.98 33.32 7.91
CA ALA A 389 25.26 33.98 7.73
C ALA A 389 26.02 34.14 9.06
N ILE A 390 25.30 34.59 10.10
CA ILE A 390 25.85 34.70 11.46
C ILE A 390 26.27 33.32 11.99
N HIS A 391 25.46 32.28 11.76
CA HIS A 391 25.79 30.91 12.17
C HIS A 391 27.09 30.40 11.53
N ILE A 392 27.26 30.57 10.22
CA ILE A 392 28.45 30.10 9.48
C ILE A 392 29.73 30.79 9.98
N GLU A 393 29.61 32.04 10.44
CA GLU A 393 30.72 32.81 11.03
C GLU A 393 31.05 32.41 12.47
N THR A 394 30.20 31.63 13.14
CA THR A 394 30.49 31.20 14.52
C THR A 394 31.71 30.28 14.57
N ARG A 395 32.55 30.51 15.59
CA ARG A 395 33.74 29.69 15.86
C ARG A 395 33.42 28.19 15.96
N ARG A 396 32.29 27.84 16.57
CA ARG A 396 31.82 26.45 16.72
C ARG A 396 31.55 25.75 15.39
N HIS A 397 30.96 26.47 14.42
CA HIS A 397 30.73 25.93 13.08
C HIS A 397 32.06 25.78 12.32
N GLN A 398 32.92 26.79 12.37
CA GLN A 398 34.23 26.79 11.69
C GLN A 398 35.16 25.67 12.18
N GLU A 399 35.20 25.42 13.49
CA GLU A 399 35.99 24.32 14.09
C GLU A 399 35.49 22.95 13.62
N LYS A 400 34.17 22.73 13.59
CA LYS A 400 33.57 21.48 13.08
C LYS A 400 33.85 21.27 11.59
N VAL A 401 33.75 22.32 10.78
CA VAL A 401 34.07 22.25 9.34
C VAL A 401 35.56 21.96 9.15
N ALA A 402 36.45 22.61 9.89
CA ALA A 402 37.89 22.37 9.81
C ALA A 402 38.27 20.92 10.17
N ALA A 403 37.62 20.34 11.19
CA ALA A 403 37.83 18.94 11.59
C ALA A 403 37.46 17.95 10.46
N LEU A 404 36.45 18.25 9.63
CA LEU A 404 36.07 17.42 8.48
C LEU A 404 37.16 17.41 7.40
N TYR A 405 37.88 18.53 7.20
CA TYR A 405 38.98 18.60 6.23
C TYR A 405 40.28 17.97 6.76
N GLN A 406 40.54 18.03 8.07
CA GLN A 406 41.72 17.43 8.68
C GLN A 406 41.71 15.90 8.68
N LYS A 407 40.55 15.25 8.87
CA LYS A 407 40.42 13.77 8.80
C LYS A 407 40.90 13.17 7.47
N LYS A 408 40.78 13.91 6.36
CA LYS A 408 41.21 13.45 5.02
C LYS A 408 42.73 13.32 4.92
N ILE A 409 43.48 14.13 5.68
CA ILE A 409 44.95 14.12 5.67
C ILE A 409 45.45 12.85 6.36
N THR A 410 44.89 12.49 7.51
CA THR A 410 45.29 11.28 8.26
C THR A 410 44.98 9.98 7.52
N GLU A 411 43.87 9.91 6.77
CA GLU A 411 43.49 8.73 5.97
C GLU A 411 44.32 8.57 4.68
N GLN A 412 44.81 9.67 4.08
CA GLN A 412 45.72 9.58 2.93
C GLN A 412 47.14 9.14 3.31
N TYR A 413 47.61 9.42 4.53
CA TYR A 413 48.93 8.99 4.99
C TYR A 413 48.96 7.55 5.54
N SER A 414 47.81 6.94 5.84
CA SER A 414 47.71 5.53 6.27
C SER A 414 47.57 4.52 5.12
N GLN A 415 47.41 4.97 3.87
CA GLN A 415 47.39 4.11 2.68
C GLN A 415 48.73 4.06 1.91
N VAL A 416 49.76 4.78 2.39
CA VAL A 416 51.09 4.86 1.75
C VAL A 416 52.20 4.29 2.64
N LEU A 417 51.84 3.62 3.74
CA LEU A 417 52.69 2.71 4.52
C LEU A 417 52.05 1.33 4.51
#